data_AF-A0A3M1DEW6-F1
#
_entry.id   AF-A0A3M1DEW6-F1
#
_cell.length_a   1.000
_cell.length_b   1.000
_cell.length_c   1.000
_cell.angle_alpha   90.00
_cell.angle_beta   90.00
_cell.angle_gamma   90.00
#
_symmetry.space_group_name_H-M   'P 1'
#
loop_
_entity.id
_entity.type
_entity.pdbx_description
1 polymer ?
#
loop_
_entity_poly.entity_id
_entity_poly.type
_entity_poly.pdbx_seq_one_letter_code
_entity_poly.pdbx_strand_id
1 'polypeptide(L)' 'MALDIKAFALAGGTLWGLGVCFLGIIAMFGWGASLVTVLSSLYRGYDASVLGAVIGGLWGFADGAVGCALFAWLYNTFA' A
#
# COMPACT_ATOMS: atom_id res chain seq x y z
N MET A 1 -17.21 19.47 4.92
CA MET A 1 -17.28 18.79 3.60
C MET A 1 -16.98 17.32 3.86
N ALA A 2 -17.81 16.39 3.40
CA ALA A 2 -17.58 14.96 3.65
C ALA A 2 -16.61 14.37 2.61
N LEU A 3 -15.72 13.49 3.06
CA LEU A 3 -14.92 12.66 2.18
C LEU A 3 -15.78 11.51 1.63
N ASP A 4 -15.75 11.29 0.33
CA ASP A 4 -16.32 10.07 -0.24
C ASP A 4 -15.41 8.89 0.13
N ILE A 5 -15.95 7.96 0.93
CA ILE A 5 -15.19 6.83 1.49
C ILE A 5 -14.62 5.95 0.36
N LYS A 6 -15.40 5.71 -0.70
CA LYS A 6 -14.97 4.82 -1.80
C LYS A 6 -13.86 5.48 -2.62
N ALA A 7 -14.05 6.73 -3.01
CA ALA A 7 -13.06 7.46 -3.79
C ALA A 7 -11.74 7.59 -3.02
N PHE A 8 -11.80 7.92 -1.72
CA PHE A 8 -10.62 8.07 -0.90
C PHE A 8 -9.90 6.72 -0.65
N ALA A 9 -10.65 5.65 -0.41
CA ALA A 9 -10.11 4.30 -0.29
C ALA A 9 -9.42 3.82 -1.58
N LEU A 10 -10.06 4.01 -2.73
CA LEU A 10 -9.50 3.61 -4.03
C LEU A 10 -8.25 4.42 -4.38
N ALA A 11 -8.26 5.73 -4.14
CA ALA A 11 -7.11 6.59 -4.38
C ALA A 11 -5.92 6.20 -3.48
N GLY A 12 -6.16 6.05 -2.17
CA GLY A 12 -5.13 5.68 -1.20
C GLY A 12 -4.56 4.28 -1.42
N GLY A 13 -5.44 3.29 -1.63
CA GLY A 13 -5.03 1.92 -1.95
C GLY A 13 -4.23 1.86 -3.24
N THR A 14 -4.66 2.55 -4.31
CA THR A 14 -3.91 2.57 -5.58
C THR A 14 -2.54 3.18 -5.41
N LEU A 15 -2.44 4.34 -4.74
CA LEU A 15 -1.16 5.02 -4.53
C LEU A 15 -0.21 4.17 -3.68
N TRP A 16 -0.71 3.59 -2.58
CA TRP A 16 0.12 2.76 -1.70
C TRP A 16 0.53 1.45 -2.38
N GLY A 17 -0.39 0.75 -3.04
CA GLY A 17 -0.10 -0.49 -3.76
C GLY A 17 0.91 -0.29 -4.89
N LEU A 18 0.78 0.76 -5.69
CA LEU A 18 1.77 1.08 -6.73
C LEU A 18 3.12 1.48 -6.12
N GLY A 19 3.12 2.21 -5.01
CA GLY A 19 4.33 2.56 -4.26
C GLY A 19 5.08 1.34 -3.74
N VAL A 20 4.37 0.37 -3.15
CA VAL A 20 4.95 -0.89 -2.66
C VAL A 20 5.46 -1.74 -3.83
N CYS A 21 4.72 -1.83 -4.92
CA CYS A 21 5.19 -2.53 -6.12
C CYS A 21 6.48 -1.89 -6.65
N PHE A 22 6.51 -0.57 -6.77
CA PHE A 22 7.70 0.17 -7.20
C PHE A 22 8.90 -0.05 -6.25
N LEU A 23 8.67 -0.02 -4.93
CA LEU A 23 9.70 -0.31 -3.92
C LEU A 23 10.30 -1.72 -4.08
N GLY A 24 9.48 -2.73 -4.38
CA GLY A 24 9.97 -4.08 -4.64
C GLY A 24 10.87 -4.16 -5.87
N ILE A 25 10.50 -3.46 -6.96
CA ILE A 25 11.28 -3.43 -8.20
C ILE A 25 12.61 -2.69 -8.01
N ILE A 26 12.62 -1.51 -7.40
CA ILE A 26 13.85 -0.74 -7.23
C ILE A 26 14.81 -1.35 -6.20
N ALA A 27 14.29 -2.12 -5.24
CA ALA A 27 15.11 -2.89 -4.31
C ALA A 27 15.92 -4.00 -5.00
N MET A 28 15.50 -4.46 -6.18
CA MET A 28 16.31 -5.36 -7.03
C MET A 28 17.65 -4.73 -7.43
N PHE A 29 17.73 -3.38 -7.42
CA PHE A 29 18.93 -2.61 -7.73
C PHE A 29 19.64 -2.09 -6.48
N GLY A 30 19.27 -2.59 -5.30
CA GLY A 30 19.91 -2.25 -4.02
C GLY A 30 19.36 -1.00 -3.32
N TRP A 31 18.30 -0.37 -3.84
CA TRP A 31 17.70 0.81 -3.21
C TRP A 31 16.41 0.47 -2.47
N GLY A 32 16.34 0.78 -1.17
CA GLY A 32 15.12 0.55 -0.36
C GLY A 32 14.96 -0.87 0.20
N ALA A 33 15.99 -1.73 0.12
CA ALA A 33 15.94 -3.11 0.59
C ALA A 33 15.50 -3.26 2.07
N SER A 34 15.96 -2.39 2.96
CA SER A 34 15.54 -2.41 4.37
C SER A 34 14.04 -2.20 4.55
N LEU A 35 13.42 -1.36 3.71
CA LEU A 35 11.98 -1.12 3.76
C LEU A 35 11.20 -2.32 3.21
N VAL A 36 11.72 -2.98 2.16
CA VAL A 36 11.16 -4.24 1.65
C VAL A 36 11.18 -5.30 2.75
N THR A 37 12.28 -5.45 3.49
CA THR A 37 12.38 -6.39 4.61
C THR A 37 11.38 -6.10 5.73
N VAL A 38 11.16 -4.83 6.07
CA VAL A 38 10.16 -4.46 7.08
C VAL A 38 8.76 -4.79 6.60
N LEU A 39 8.41 -4.39 5.37
CA LEU A 39 7.09 -4.63 4.81
C LEU A 39 6.81 -6.12 4.56
N SER A 40 7.81 -6.92 4.19
CA SER A 40 7.65 -8.37 3.96
C SER A 40 7.31 -9.13 5.24
N SER A 41 7.56 -8.56 6.42
CA SER A 41 7.08 -9.11 7.71
C SER A 41 5.56 -9.08 7.84
N LEU A 42 4.87 -8.21 7.09
CA LEU A 42 3.41 -8.07 7.06
C LEU A 42 2.82 -8.58 5.73
N TYR A 43 3.45 -8.24 4.62
CA TYR A 43 3.01 -8.58 3.27
C TYR A 43 3.66 -9.88 2.82
N ARG A 44 3.01 -10.99 3.16
CA ARG A 44 3.54 -12.32 2.89
C ARG A 44 3.72 -12.54 1.38
N GLY A 45 4.95 -12.89 0.99
CA GLY A 45 5.34 -13.08 -0.41
C GLY A 45 5.88 -11.82 -1.08
N TYR A 46 5.95 -10.68 -0.37
CA TYR A 46 6.66 -9.50 -0.84
C TYR A 46 8.17 -9.69 -0.71
N ASP A 47 8.90 -9.40 -1.79
CA ASP A 47 10.36 -9.46 -1.86
C ASP A 47 10.85 -8.60 -3.03
N ALA A 48 12.16 -8.36 -3.10
CA ALA A 48 12.85 -7.67 -4.19
C ALA A 48 12.94 -8.57 -5.44
N SER A 49 11.80 -8.89 -6.02
CA SER A 49 11.64 -9.61 -7.29
C SER A 49 10.39 -9.12 -8.02
N VAL A 50 10.26 -9.38 -9.33
CA VAL A 50 9.07 -8.94 -10.10
C VAL A 50 7.78 -9.55 -9.54
N LEU A 51 7.77 -10.85 -9.25
CA LEU A 51 6.60 -11.51 -8.68
C LEU A 51 6.34 -11.03 -7.23
N GLY A 52 7.40 -10.91 -6.44
CA GLY A 52 7.29 -10.40 -5.07
C GLY A 52 6.73 -8.99 -5.02
N ALA A 53 7.18 -8.10 -5.90
CA ALA A 53 6.70 -6.73 -6.04
C ALA A 53 5.21 -6.66 -6.38
N VAL A 54 4.73 -7.50 -7.31
CA VAL A 54 3.30 -7.58 -7.65
C VAL A 54 2.48 -8.06 -6.43
N ILE A 55 2.94 -9.10 -5.73
CA ILE A 55 2.29 -9.60 -4.51
C ILE A 55 2.24 -8.51 -3.43
N GLY A 56 3.36 -7.82 -3.21
CA GLY A 56 3.44 -6.69 -2.28
C GLY A 56 2.53 -5.55 -2.67
N GLY A 57 2.42 -5.24 -3.96
CA GLY A 57 1.51 -4.20 -4.46
C GLY A 57 0.04 -4.54 -4.23
N LEU A 58 -0.35 -5.82 -4.33
CA LEU A 58 -1.71 -6.26 -4.00
C LEU A 58 -1.99 -6.16 -2.50
N TRP A 59 -1.04 -6.55 -1.65
CA TRP A 59 -1.14 -6.35 -0.21
C TRP A 59 -1.23 -4.87 0.17
N GLY A 60 -0.35 -4.04 -0.41
CA GLY A 60 -0.35 -2.59 -0.22
C GLY A 60 -1.65 -1.96 -0.70
N PHE A 61 -2.22 -2.41 -1.82
CA PHE A 61 -3.53 -1.93 -2.25
C PHE A 61 -4.61 -2.22 -1.22
N ALA A 62 -4.70 -3.47 -0.74
CA ALA A 62 -5.70 -3.86 0.24
C ALA A 62 -5.53 -3.09 1.56
N ASP A 63 -4.31 -3.02 2.09
CA ASP A 63 -3.98 -2.33 3.33
C ASP A 63 -4.25 -0.81 3.22
N GLY A 64 -3.76 -0.18 2.16
CA GLY A 64 -3.97 1.24 1.91
C GLY A 64 -5.45 1.59 1.69
N ALA A 65 -6.20 0.75 0.97
CA ALA A 65 -7.62 0.97 0.76
C ALA A 65 -8.41 0.87 2.07
N VAL A 66 -8.11 -0.13 2.91
CA VAL A 66 -8.75 -0.28 4.22
C VAL A 66 -8.41 0.89 5.14
N GLY A 67 -7.13 1.27 5.24
CA GLY A 67 -6.67 2.38 6.05
C GLY A 67 -7.33 3.71 5.64
N CYS A 68 -7.37 4.00 4.34
CA CYS A 68 -8.03 5.19 3.83
C CYS A 68 -9.56 5.14 4.01
N ALA A 69 -10.21 3.99 3.82
CA ALA A 69 -11.64 3.85 4.09
C ALA A 69 -11.98 4.18 5.55
N LEU A 70 -11.21 3.62 6.50
CA LEU A 70 -11.36 3.89 7.93
C LEU A 70 -11.09 5.36 8.26
N PHE A 71 -10.06 5.95 7.65
CA PHE A 71 -9.74 7.36 7.83
C PHE A 71 -10.90 8.26 7.36
N ALA A 72 -11.42 8.03 6.15
CA ALA A 72 -12.54 8.81 5.62
C ALA A 72 -13.80 8.67 6.47
N TRP A 73 -14.08 7.45 6.96
CA TRP A 73 -15.19 7.21 7.88
C TRP A 73 -15.03 7.96 9.21
N LEU A 74 -13.86 7.90 9.86
CA LEU A 74 -13.58 8.64 11.09
C LEU A 74 -13.67 10.15 10.88
N TYR A 75 -13.07 10.67 9.81
CA TYR A 75 -13.12 12.08 9.46
C TYR A 75 -14.57 12.57 9.33
N ASN A 76 -15.39 11.83 8.58
CA ASN A 76 -16.82 12.17 8.41
C ASN A 76 -17.63 12.04 9.70
N THR A 77 -17.17 11.26 10.67
CA THR A 77 -17.83 11.11 11.97
C THR A 77 -17.56 12.30 12.89
N PHE A 78 -16.37 12.92 12.77
CA PHE A 78 -15.98 14.06 13.60
C PHE A 78 -16.27 15.43 12.97
N ALA A 79 -16.40 15.49 11.65
CA ALA A 79 -16.70 16.72 10.89
C ALA A 79 -18.19 17.04 10.87
#